data_AF-G4Z653-F1
#
_entry.id   AF-G4Z653-F1
#
_cell.length_a   1.000
_cell.length_b   1.000
_cell.length_c   1.000
_cell.angle_alpha   90.00
_cell.angle_beta   90.00
_cell.angle_gamma   90.00
#
_symmetry.space_group_name_H-M   'P 1'
#
loop_
_entity.id
_entity.type
_entity.pdbx_description
1 polymer ?
#
loop_
_entity_poly.entity_id
_entity_poly.type
_entity_poly.pdbx_seq_one_letter_code
_entity_poly.pdbx_strand_id
1 'polypeptide(L)' 'MSIVLGVECFRDHRYNSATQQWEVLVSWRGLQDIEDSWEPLETMLRDVPVLVANYAEQQQDEEFKAQLDKA' A
#
# COMPACT_ATOMS: atom_id res chain seq x y z
N MET A 1 11.61 -21.74 -6.25
CA MET A 1 12.49 -20.61 -5.90
C MET A 1 11.55 -19.46 -5.60
N SER A 2 11.37 -19.10 -4.33
CA SER A 2 10.42 -18.03 -3.96
C SER A 2 11.09 -16.70 -4.28
N ILE A 3 10.59 -15.97 -5.27
CA ILE A 3 11.03 -14.60 -5.50
C ILE A 3 10.38 -13.77 -4.40
N VAL A 4 11.19 -13.28 -3.46
CA VAL A 4 10.75 -12.25 -2.51
C VAL A 4 10.75 -10.95 -3.30
N LEU A 5 9.57 -10.51 -3.73
CA LEU A 5 9.40 -9.22 -4.38
C LEU A 5 9.49 -8.14 -3.30
N GLY A 6 10.46 -7.24 -3.43
CA GLY A 6 10.58 -6.10 -2.53
C GLY A 6 9.61 -5.02 -2.96
N VAL A 7 8.83 -4.45 -2.03
CA VAL A 7 8.04 -3.25 -2.31
C VAL A 7 9.01 -2.08 -2.52
N GLU A 8 8.87 -1.37 -3.64
CA GLU A 8 9.63 -0.16 -3.91
C GLU A 8 8.95 1.04 -3.27
N CYS A 9 7.73 1.35 -3.72
CA CYS A 9 6.93 2.51 -3.31
C CYS A 9 5.44 2.25 -3.55
N PHE A 10 4.60 3.02 -2.86
CA PHE A 10 3.17 3.10 -3.19
C PHE A 10 2.94 4.23 -4.20
N ARG A 11 2.26 3.93 -5.30
CA ARG A 11 1.93 4.93 -6.32
C ARG A 11 0.62 5.65 -6.02
N ASP A 12 -0.36 4.91 -5.55
CA ASP A 12 -1.73 5.38 -5.42
C ASP A 12 -2.45 4.65 -4.28
N HIS A 13 -3.58 5.20 -3.85
CA HIS A 13 -4.42 4.60 -2.83
C HIS A 13 -5.88 4.86 -3.16
N ARG A 14 -6.74 3.86 -2.94
CA ARG A 14 -8.17 3.98 -3.18
C ARG A 14 -8.96 3.30 -2.09
N TYR A 15 -10.10 3.86 -1.76
CA TYR A 15 -11.06 3.21 -0.89
C TYR A 15 -12.00 2.32 -1.71
N ASN A 16 -11.98 1.02 -1.43
CA ASN A 16 -12.88 0.08 -2.07
C ASN A 16 -14.16 -0.04 -1.25
N SER A 17 -15.21 0.68 -1.65
CA SER A 17 -16.51 0.65 -0.96
C SER A 17 -17.19 -0.73 -0.98
N ALA A 18 -16.80 -1.64 -1.88
CA ALA A 18 -17.37 -2.98 -1.97
C ALA A 18 -16.83 -3.91 -0.88
N THR A 19 -15.53 -3.81 -0.58
CA THR A 19 -14.87 -4.56 0.51
C THR A 19 -14.79 -3.75 1.81
N GLN A 20 -15.12 -2.45 1.74
CA GLN A 20 -15.00 -1.47 2.83
C GLN A 20 -13.57 -1.38 3.38
N GLN A 21 -12.59 -1.55 2.50
CA GLN A 21 -11.17 -1.58 2.84
C GLN A 21 -10.40 -0.63 1.92
N TRP A 22 -9.30 -0.11 2.45
CA TRP A 22 -8.35 0.66 1.66
C TRP A 22 -7.43 -0.28 0.90
N GLU A 23 -7.21 0.04 -0.37
CA GLU A 23 -6.28 -0.64 -1.25
C GLU A 23 -5.20 0.36 -1.67
N VAL A 24 -3.97 -0.11 -1.78
CA VAL A 24 -2.83 0.69 -2.23
C VAL A 24 -2.22 0.06 -3.46
N LEU A 25 -1.85 0.89 -4.43
CA LEU A 25 -1.15 0.45 -5.63
C LEU A 25 0.33 0.33 -5.29
N VAL A 26 0.80 -0.91 -5.25
CA VAL A 26 2.15 -1.26 -4.84
C VAL A 26 3.02 -1.37 -6.08
N SER A 27 4.09 -0.59 -6.12
CA SER A 27 5.11 -0.73 -7.14
C SER A 27 6.26 -1.57 -6.62
N TRP A 28 6.62 -2.60 -7.37
CA TRP A 28 7.57 -3.61 -6.95
C TRP A 28 8.96 -3.31 -7.48
N ARG A 29 9.95 -3.47 -6.60
CA ARG A 29 11.33 -3.13 -6.89
C ARG A 29 11.91 -4.02 -7.97
N GLY A 30 12.36 -3.41 -9.05
CA GLY A 30 12.98 -4.11 -10.17
C GLY A 30 11.99 -4.85 -11.07
N LEU A 31 10.69 -4.66 -10.87
CA LEU A 31 9.65 -5.05 -11.83
C LEU A 31 9.20 -3.83 -12.63
N GLN A 32 8.57 -4.09 -13.78
CA GLN A 32 7.98 -3.04 -14.59
C GLN A 32 6.64 -2.59 -13.99
N ASP A 33 6.25 -1.35 -14.22
CA ASP A 33 4.98 -0.73 -13.77
C ASP A 33 3.73 -1.57 -14.13
N ILE A 34 3.82 -2.48 -15.10
CA ILE A 34 2.72 -3.39 -15.47
C ILE A 34 2.42 -4.44 -14.39
N GLU A 35 3.38 -4.69 -13.50
CA GLU A 35 3.27 -5.64 -12.39
C GLU A 35 2.75 -4.96 -11.12
N ASP A 36 2.49 -3.64 -11.16
CA ASP A 36 1.91 -2.92 -10.03
C ASP A 36 0.53 -3.51 -9.70
N SER A 37 0.35 -3.95 -8.45
CA SER A 37 -0.88 -4.60 -7.98
C SER A 37 -1.57 -3.73 -6.94
N TRP A 38 -2.90 -3.77 -6.94
CA TRP A 38 -3.71 -3.20 -5.87
C TRP A 38 -3.77 -4.20 -4.73
N GLU A 39 -3.13 -3.85 -3.63
CA GLU A 39 -3.04 -4.71 -2.47
C GLU A 39 -3.79 -4.10 -1.28
N PRO A 40 -4.42 -4.92 -0.42
CA PRO A 40 -5.08 -4.43 0.76
C PRO A 40 -4.09 -3.71 1.69
N LEU A 41 -4.52 -2.56 2.22
CA LEU A 41 -3.70 -1.77 3.12
C LEU A 41 -3.25 -2.58 4.34
N GLU A 42 -4.13 -3.43 4.89
CA GLU A 42 -3.83 -4.31 6.02
C GLU A 42 -2.67 -5.28 5.73
N THR A 43 -2.62 -5.83 4.52
CA THR A 43 -1.51 -6.69 4.07
C THR A 43 -0.22 -5.89 4.02
N MET A 44 -0.26 -4.69 3.43
CA MET A 44 0.91 -3.84 3.29
C MET A 44 1.41 -3.28 4.62
N LEU A 45 0.51 -3.01 5.57
CA LEU A 45 0.85 -2.68 6.94
C LEU A 45 1.56 -3.83 7.65
N ARG A 46 1.19 -5.07 7.35
CA ARG A 46 1.83 -6.25 7.94
C ARG A 46 3.20 -6.53 7.32
N ASP A 47 3.32 -6.42 6.01
CA ASP A 47 4.54 -6.76 5.28
C ASP A 47 5.56 -5.61 5.28
N VAL A 48 5.11 -4.37 5.09
CA VAL A 48 5.95 -3.16 4.94
C VAL A 48 5.37 -1.92 5.65
N PRO A 49 5.11 -1.98 6.97
CA PRO A 49 4.49 -0.88 7.72
C PRO A 49 5.23 0.46 7.58
N VAL A 50 6.57 0.40 7.50
CA VAL A 50 7.43 1.58 7.39
C VAL A 50 7.19 2.33 6.07
N LEU A 51 7.04 1.61 4.95
CA LEU A 51 6.79 2.24 3.66
C LEU A 51 5.39 2.85 3.62
N VAL A 52 4.40 2.18 4.23
CA VAL A 52 3.03 2.66 4.26
C VAL A 52 2.94 3.94 5.09
N ALA A 53 3.58 3.96 6.27
CA ALA A 53 3.66 5.14 7.11
C ALA A 53 4.34 6.31 6.37
N ASN A 54 5.49 6.08 5.73
CA ASN A 54 6.19 7.10 4.95
C ASN A 54 5.35 7.65 3.78
N TYR A 55 4.58 6.78 3.11
CA TYR A 55 3.67 7.22 2.06
C TYR A 55 2.54 8.05 2.64
N ALA A 56 1.94 7.60 3.75
CA ALA A 56 0.86 8.31 4.43
C ALA A 56 1.27 9.65 5.02
N GLU A 57 2.52 9.80 5.46
CA GLU A 57 3.07 11.09 5.89
C GLU A 57 3.22 12.07 4.73
N GLN A 58 3.46 11.57 3.51
CA GLN A 58 3.52 12.38 2.30
C GLN A 58 2.12 12.72 1.76
N GLN A 59 1.12 11.89 2.04
CA GLN A 59 -0.28 12.16 1.69
C GLN A 59 -0.94 13.08 2.72
N GLN A 60 -1.77 14.01 2.25
CA GLN A 60 -2.61 14.86 3.11
C GLN A 60 -3.96 14.21 3.45
N ASP A 61 -4.14 12.93 3.11
CA ASP A 61 -5.41 12.24 3.22
C ASP A 61 -5.62 11.71 4.65
N GLU A 62 -6.40 12.45 5.45
CA GLU A 62 -6.65 12.12 6.85
C GLU A 62 -7.44 10.82 7.01
N GLU A 63 -8.32 10.47 6.06
CA GLU A 63 -9.10 9.23 6.12
C GLU A 63 -8.20 8.00 5.92
N PHE A 64 -7.28 8.07 4.96
CA PHE A 64 -6.26 7.05 4.76
C PHE A 64 -5.37 6.90 6.00
N LYS A 65 -4.90 8.02 6.56
CA LYS A 65 -4.08 8.01 7.79
C LYS A 65 -4.83 7.46 8.99
N ALA A 66 -6.12 7.78 9.14
CA ALA A 66 -6.96 7.26 10.21
C ALA A 66 -7.15 5.74 10.10
N GLN A 67 -7.09 5.17 8.89
CA GLN A 67 -7.11 3.72 8.72
C GLN A 67 -5.82 3.07 9.23
N LEU A 68 -4.66 3.73 9.08
CA LEU A 68 -3.37 3.22 9.54
C LEU A 68 -3.27 3.19 11.06
N ASP A 69 -3.86 4.18 11.74
CA ASP A 69 -3.91 4.24 13.21
C ASP A 69 -4.82 3.15 13.82
N LYS A 70 -5.78 2.64 13.02
CA LYS A 70 -6.74 1.61 13.45
C LYS A 70 -6.29 0.17 13.22
N ALA A 71 -5.27 -0.06 12.41
CA ALA A 71 -4.80 -1.39 12.00
C ALA A 71 -3.58 -1.84 12.81
#